data_AF-A0A2E7UN96-F1
#
_entry.id   AF-A0A2E7UN96-F1
#
_cell.length_a   1.000
_cell.length_b   1.000
_cell.length_c   1.000
_cell.angle_alpha   90.00
_cell.angle_beta   90.00
_cell.angle_gamma   90.00
#
_symmetry.space_group_name_H-M   'P 1'
#
loop_
_entity.id
_entity.type
_entity.pdbx_description
1 polymer ?
#
loop_
_entity_poly.entity_id
_entity_poly.type
_entity_poly.pdbx_seq_one_letter_code
_entity_poly.pdbx_strand_id
1 'polypeptide(L)'
;MSEPLTFDQVSELFESLGVSSFGAALPEGQIHWTNTEGEIVAHARCQAILSFAATNASVMWAEKIPSFTDAGVPCLPAPDDEGYQEGLDEAEAQELASQAAQLVNAQFLYAAPTGGGGKLFLAIRGFTAGTPEPDEHEEERRLAATTGWVQERLHQMSALLASDRAEEAPGLLKGFADQAKQHATFVVPGSELAGRLTGLSIQATTWGTALSLDPTHRDRVAYEIAIAINGFGGGEDTES
;
A
#
# COMPACT_ATOMS: atom_id res chain seq x y z
N MET A 1 15.82 1.37 -24.92
CA MET A 1 14.84 1.82 -23.91
C MET A 1 13.51 1.88 -24.64
N SER A 2 12.49 1.19 -24.14
CA SER A 2 11.18 1.16 -24.80
C SER A 2 10.41 2.41 -24.41
N GLU A 3 9.85 3.12 -25.38
CA GLU A 3 8.97 4.26 -25.11
C GLU A 3 7.70 3.78 -24.37
N PRO A 4 7.15 4.57 -23.43
CA PRO A 4 5.87 4.25 -22.79
C PRO A 4 4.75 4.16 -23.83
N LEU A 5 3.81 3.25 -23.63
CA LEU A 5 2.64 3.14 -24.49
C LEU A 5 1.76 4.39 -24.34
N THR A 6 1.21 4.85 -25.46
CA THR A 6 0.22 5.93 -25.49
C THR A 6 -1.14 5.44 -24.99
N PHE A 7 -2.02 6.37 -24.64
CA PHE A 7 -3.40 6.02 -24.25
C PHE A 7 -4.14 5.23 -25.33
N ASP A 8 -3.96 5.59 -26.60
CA ASP A 8 -4.60 4.87 -27.72
C ASP A 8 -4.07 3.43 -27.80
N GLN A 9 -2.76 3.23 -27.66
CA GLN A 9 -2.15 1.89 -27.66
C GLN A 9 -2.62 1.05 -26.47
N VAL A 10 -2.74 1.66 -25.29
CA VAL A 10 -3.28 0.97 -24.10
C VAL A 10 -4.76 0.63 -24.29
N SER A 11 -5.54 1.52 -24.91
CA SER A 11 -6.95 1.27 -25.21
C SER A 11 -7.13 0.11 -26.19
N GLU A 12 -6.38 0.10 -27.30
CA GLU A 12 -6.40 -1.00 -28.28
C GLU A 12 -5.98 -2.33 -27.63
N LEU A 13 -4.95 -2.29 -26.78
CA LEU A 13 -4.51 -3.46 -26.02
C LEU A 13 -5.63 -3.97 -25.10
N PHE A 14 -6.27 -3.10 -24.34
CA PHE A 14 -7.32 -3.49 -23.39
C PHE A 14 -8.57 -4.01 -24.10
N GLU A 15 -8.93 -3.42 -25.24
CA GLU A 15 -10.00 -3.93 -26.10
C GLU A 15 -9.66 -5.32 -26.63
N SER A 16 -8.43 -5.54 -27.09
CA SER A 16 -7.99 -6.86 -27.59
C SER A 16 -8.00 -7.96 -26.51
N LEU A 17 -7.82 -7.58 -25.25
CA LEU A 17 -7.87 -8.46 -24.08
C LEU A 17 -9.29 -8.64 -23.50
N GLY A 18 -10.28 -7.90 -24.02
CA GLY A 18 -11.64 -7.92 -23.51
C GLY A 18 -11.80 -7.33 -22.11
N VAL A 19 -10.93 -6.38 -21.73
CA VAL A 19 -11.00 -5.72 -20.41
C VAL A 19 -12.32 -4.98 -20.27
N SER A 20 -13.00 -5.21 -19.15
CA SER A 20 -14.28 -4.58 -18.81
C SER A 20 -14.22 -3.83 -17.47
N SER A 21 -13.39 -4.29 -16.55
CA SER A 21 -13.22 -3.72 -15.22
C SER A 21 -11.78 -3.89 -14.74
N PHE A 22 -11.45 -3.30 -13.59
CA PHE A 22 -10.16 -3.45 -12.94
C PHE A 22 -10.34 -3.58 -11.42
N GLY A 23 -9.35 -4.19 -10.78
CA GLY A 23 -9.21 -4.24 -9.33
C GLY A 23 -7.78 -3.89 -8.95
N ALA A 24 -7.59 -3.17 -7.85
CA ALA A 24 -6.27 -2.76 -7.38
C ALA A 24 -6.10 -3.07 -5.90
N ALA A 25 -5.04 -3.81 -5.57
CA ALA A 25 -4.54 -3.93 -4.20
C ALA A 25 -3.44 -2.87 -4.02
N LEU A 26 -3.88 -1.62 -3.84
CA LEU A 26 -2.99 -0.46 -3.79
C LEU A 26 -1.87 -0.57 -2.73
N PRO A 27 -2.11 -1.06 -1.50
CA PRO A 27 -1.03 -1.29 -0.52
C PRO A 27 0.07 -2.24 -1.01
N GLU A 28 -0.27 -3.19 -1.88
CA GLU A 28 0.68 -4.15 -2.45
C GLU A 28 1.31 -3.65 -3.76
N GLY A 29 0.91 -2.46 -4.22
CA GLY A 29 1.30 -1.91 -5.51
C GLY A 29 0.89 -2.81 -6.67
N GLN A 30 -0.29 -3.44 -6.60
CA GLN A 30 -0.79 -4.36 -7.62
C GLN A 30 -2.09 -3.85 -8.24
N ILE A 31 -2.22 -4.10 -9.54
CA ILE A 31 -3.46 -3.87 -10.29
C ILE A 31 -3.68 -5.03 -11.26
N HIS A 32 -4.94 -5.40 -11.44
CA HIS A 32 -5.37 -6.39 -12.42
C HIS A 32 -6.60 -5.90 -13.17
N TRP A 33 -6.79 -6.41 -14.37
CA TRP A 33 -7.92 -6.11 -15.25
C TRP A 33 -8.71 -7.38 -15.51
N THR A 34 -10.03 -7.25 -15.52
CA THR A 34 -10.96 -8.37 -15.67
C THR A 34 -11.86 -8.22 -16.89
N ASN A 35 -12.19 -9.34 -17.52
CA ASN A 35 -13.21 -9.40 -18.59
C ASN A 35 -14.63 -9.38 -18.01
N THR A 36 -15.65 -9.40 -18.88
CA THR A 36 -17.06 -9.38 -18.47
C THR A 36 -17.50 -10.61 -17.68
N GLU A 37 -16.72 -11.69 -17.75
CA GLU A 37 -16.93 -12.93 -17.00
C GLU A 37 -16.27 -12.88 -15.61
N GLY A 38 -15.53 -11.81 -15.31
CA GLY A 38 -14.83 -11.61 -14.04
C GLY A 38 -13.45 -12.26 -13.98
N GLU A 39 -12.95 -12.81 -15.08
CA GLU A 39 -11.64 -13.46 -15.15
C GLU A 39 -10.53 -12.41 -15.30
N ILE A 40 -9.39 -12.63 -14.63
CA ILE A 40 -8.22 -11.77 -14.78
C ILE A 40 -7.57 -12.03 -16.15
N VAL A 41 -7.55 -10.99 -16.98
CA VAL A 41 -6.98 -11.01 -18.34
C VAL A 41 -5.68 -10.23 -18.48
N ALA A 42 -5.31 -9.45 -17.46
CA ALA A 42 -4.00 -8.82 -17.35
C ALA A 42 -3.71 -8.41 -15.90
N HIS A 43 -2.44 -8.27 -15.58
CA HIS A 43 -1.97 -7.84 -14.27
C HIS A 43 -0.68 -7.02 -14.38
N ALA A 44 -0.44 -6.16 -13.40
CA ALA A 44 0.73 -5.30 -13.34
C ALA A 44 1.05 -4.85 -11.91
N ARG A 45 2.22 -4.24 -11.75
CA ARG A 45 2.55 -3.39 -10.61
C ARG A 45 2.13 -1.95 -10.88
N CYS A 46 1.72 -1.25 -9.83
CA CYS A 46 1.35 0.15 -9.90
C CYS A 46 1.96 0.96 -8.76
N GLN A 47 2.22 2.24 -9.04
CA GLN A 47 2.50 3.26 -8.02
C GLN A 47 1.52 4.41 -8.22
N ALA A 48 0.96 4.92 -7.13
CA ALA A 48 0.04 6.05 -7.18
C ALA A 48 0.79 7.36 -7.44
N ILE A 49 0.29 8.18 -8.36
CA ILE A 49 0.89 9.47 -8.73
C ILE A 49 0.11 10.61 -8.08
N LEU A 50 -1.11 10.83 -8.55
CA LEU A 50 -2.00 11.89 -8.08
C LEU A 50 -3.47 11.49 -8.26
N SER A 51 -4.31 12.03 -7.41
CA SER A 51 -5.76 11.95 -7.49
C SER A 51 -6.32 13.26 -8.03
N PHE A 52 -7.15 13.18 -9.07
CA PHE A 52 -7.90 14.28 -9.64
C PHE A 52 -9.35 14.23 -9.18
N ALA A 53 -9.86 15.38 -8.74
CA ALA A 53 -11.25 15.57 -8.36
C ALA A 53 -11.95 16.54 -9.34
N ALA A 54 -12.87 16.01 -10.15
CA ALA A 54 -13.60 16.79 -11.14
C ALA A 54 -14.54 17.83 -10.52
N THR A 55 -15.03 17.61 -9.29
CA THR A 55 -15.99 18.47 -8.61
C THR A 55 -15.45 19.88 -8.31
N ASN A 56 -14.15 19.98 -8.06
CA ASN A 56 -13.47 21.23 -7.74
C ASN A 56 -12.26 21.51 -8.64
N ALA A 57 -12.08 20.74 -9.72
CA ALA A 57 -10.96 20.88 -10.65
C ALA A 57 -9.62 20.97 -9.91
N SER A 58 -9.34 19.95 -9.09
CA SER A 58 -8.14 19.92 -8.26
C SER A 58 -7.40 18.59 -8.37
N VAL A 59 -6.11 18.65 -8.09
CA VAL A 59 -5.25 17.48 -7.98
C VAL A 59 -4.60 17.44 -6.60
N MET A 60 -4.39 16.22 -6.12
CA MET A 60 -3.65 15.95 -4.90
C MET A 60 -2.67 14.81 -5.16
N TRP A 61 -1.38 15.06 -4.93
CA TRP A 61 -0.33 14.07 -5.04
C TRP A 61 -0.57 12.93 -4.06
N ALA A 62 -0.46 11.70 -4.55
CA ALA A 62 -0.82 10.49 -3.81
C ALA A 62 -0.02 10.36 -2.50
N GLU A 63 1.24 10.76 -2.49
CA GLU A 63 2.09 10.77 -1.29
C GLU A 63 1.55 11.67 -0.18
N LYS A 64 0.84 12.76 -0.52
CA LYS A 64 0.28 13.69 0.46
C LYS A 64 -1.10 13.27 0.96
N ILE A 65 -1.67 12.19 0.43
CA ILE A 65 -2.98 11.67 0.86
C ILE A 65 -2.77 10.81 2.11
N PRO A 66 -3.24 11.22 3.31
CA PRO A 66 -2.96 10.49 4.55
C PRO A 66 -3.45 9.04 4.52
N SER A 67 -4.61 8.78 3.91
CA SER A 67 -5.14 7.43 3.79
C SER A 67 -4.27 6.51 2.92
N PHE A 68 -3.46 7.05 2.01
CA PHE A 68 -2.54 6.25 1.19
C PHE A 68 -1.25 5.98 1.94
N THR A 69 -0.69 6.98 2.62
CA THR A 69 0.50 6.80 3.47
C THR A 69 0.23 5.85 4.63
N ASP A 70 -0.92 5.99 5.28
CA ASP A 70 -1.33 5.13 6.39
C ASP A 70 -1.62 3.70 5.94
N ALA A 71 -2.04 3.50 4.69
CA ALA A 71 -2.26 2.18 4.12
C ALA A 71 -1.00 1.58 3.47
N GLY A 72 0.15 2.30 3.47
CA GLY A 72 1.39 1.82 2.86
C GLY A 72 1.37 1.76 1.34
N VAL A 73 0.50 2.53 0.69
CA VAL A 73 0.41 2.59 -0.77
C VAL A 73 1.73 3.14 -1.36
N PRO A 74 2.36 2.46 -2.33
CA PRO A 74 3.55 2.97 -2.98
C PRO A 74 3.18 4.18 -3.84
N CYS A 75 3.66 5.35 -3.43
CA CYS A 75 3.40 6.62 -4.11
C CYS A 75 4.66 7.15 -4.78
N LEU A 76 4.49 7.92 -5.86
CA LEU A 76 5.55 8.78 -6.36
C LEU A 76 5.69 9.99 -5.43
N PRO A 77 6.92 10.48 -5.20
CA PRO A 77 7.14 11.66 -4.37
C PRO A 77 6.50 12.89 -5.03
N ALA A 78 5.87 13.72 -4.21
CA ALA A 78 5.34 15.01 -4.63
C ALA A 78 6.50 15.96 -4.99
N PRO A 79 6.32 16.84 -5.99
CA PRO A 79 7.33 17.81 -6.39
C PRO A 79 7.52 18.94 -5.36
N ASP A 80 6.53 19.14 -4.49
CA ASP A 80 6.53 20.15 -3.44
C ASP A 80 5.89 19.63 -2.15
N ASP A 81 5.97 20.45 -1.09
CA ASP A 81 5.52 20.07 0.24
C ASP A 81 3.98 20.00 0.37
N GLU A 82 3.26 20.84 -0.37
CA GLU A 82 1.79 20.93 -0.33
C GLU A 82 1.15 19.75 -1.05
N GLY A 83 1.69 19.40 -2.23
CA GLY A 83 1.17 18.37 -3.12
C GLY A 83 -0.31 18.53 -3.47
N TYR A 84 -0.83 19.74 -3.42
CA TYR A 84 -2.21 20.07 -3.76
C TYR A 84 -2.25 21.25 -4.72
N GLN A 85 -3.10 21.18 -5.74
CA GLN A 85 -3.26 22.26 -6.69
C GLN A 85 -4.71 22.33 -7.20
N GLU A 86 -5.28 23.55 -7.20
CA GLU A 86 -6.62 23.85 -7.71
C GLU A 86 -6.56 24.52 -9.08
N GLY A 87 -7.71 24.51 -9.77
CA GLY A 87 -7.88 25.16 -11.07
C GLY A 87 -7.25 24.40 -12.23
N LEU A 88 -6.93 23.12 -12.02
CA LEU A 88 -6.43 22.23 -13.07
C LEU A 88 -7.57 21.40 -13.64
N ASP A 89 -7.68 21.40 -14.97
CA ASP A 89 -8.59 20.50 -15.65
C ASP A 89 -8.02 19.07 -15.73
N GLU A 90 -8.83 18.15 -16.28
CA GLU A 90 -8.45 16.75 -16.39
C GLU A 90 -7.25 16.54 -17.32
N ALA A 91 -7.13 17.34 -18.38
CA ALA A 91 -6.05 17.22 -19.36
C ALA A 91 -4.72 17.68 -18.75
N GLU A 92 -4.75 18.77 -17.99
CA GLU A 92 -3.59 19.26 -17.25
C GLU A 92 -3.16 18.26 -16.16
N ALA A 93 -4.13 17.69 -15.42
CA ALA A 93 -3.86 16.63 -14.45
C ALA A 93 -3.22 15.39 -15.10
N GLN A 94 -3.71 14.98 -16.27
CA GLN A 94 -3.16 13.87 -17.05
C GLN A 94 -1.75 14.18 -17.57
N GLU A 95 -1.47 15.41 -17.99
CA GLU A 95 -0.14 15.83 -18.43
C GLU A 95 0.86 15.76 -17.28
N LEU A 96 0.51 16.31 -16.12
CA LEU A 96 1.33 16.22 -14.89
C LEU A 96 1.62 14.76 -14.53
N ALA A 97 0.58 13.92 -14.53
CA ALA A 97 0.74 12.51 -14.24
C ALA A 97 1.60 11.78 -15.28
N SER A 98 1.51 12.16 -16.55
CA SER A 98 2.30 11.58 -17.65
C SER A 98 3.78 11.91 -17.49
N GLN A 99 4.11 13.16 -17.15
CA GLN A 99 5.48 13.57 -16.87
C GLN A 99 6.05 12.80 -15.67
N ALA A 100 5.28 12.68 -14.59
CA ALA A 100 5.68 11.91 -13.41
C ALA A 100 5.89 10.43 -13.72
N ALA A 101 5.01 9.81 -14.50
CA ALA A 101 5.12 8.42 -14.93
C ALA A 101 6.37 8.18 -15.79
N GLN A 102 6.73 9.14 -16.66
CA GLN A 102 7.94 9.08 -17.49
C GLN A 102 9.22 9.14 -16.66
N LEU A 103 9.28 10.02 -15.64
CA LEU A 103 10.44 10.13 -14.74
C LEU A 103 10.80 8.82 -14.07
N VAL A 104 9.79 7.98 -13.84
CA VAL A 104 9.96 6.69 -13.18
C VAL A 104 9.93 5.51 -14.16
N ASN A 105 10.04 5.76 -15.47
CA ASN A 105 10.02 4.74 -16.53
C ASN A 105 8.82 3.78 -16.43
N ALA A 106 7.63 4.33 -16.21
CA ALA A 106 6.40 3.54 -16.32
C ALA A 106 6.23 3.03 -17.76
N GLN A 107 5.68 1.82 -17.91
CA GLN A 107 5.30 1.29 -19.22
C GLN A 107 4.14 2.08 -19.82
N PHE A 108 3.21 2.52 -18.99
CA PHE A 108 2.15 3.46 -19.38
C PHE A 108 1.53 4.11 -18.14
N LEU A 109 0.80 5.21 -18.39
CA LEU A 109 -0.04 5.86 -17.40
C LEU A 109 -1.44 5.23 -17.45
N TYR A 110 -1.98 4.86 -16.30
CA TYR A 110 -3.36 4.40 -16.19
C TYR A 110 -4.19 5.38 -15.35
N ALA A 111 -5.36 5.76 -15.88
CA ALA A 111 -6.30 6.63 -15.21
C ALA A 111 -7.45 5.80 -14.62
N ALA A 112 -7.32 5.39 -13.36
CA ALA A 112 -8.31 4.59 -12.66
C ALA A 112 -9.50 5.47 -12.24
N PRO A 113 -10.75 5.23 -12.69
CA PRO A 113 -11.90 6.02 -12.27
C PRO A 113 -12.19 5.81 -10.78
N THR A 114 -12.37 6.90 -10.03
CA THR A 114 -12.68 6.89 -8.58
C THR A 114 -14.13 7.25 -8.27
N GLY A 115 -14.95 7.48 -9.31
CA GLY A 115 -16.35 7.89 -9.20
C GLY A 115 -16.54 9.41 -9.26
N GLY A 116 -17.73 9.87 -9.65
CA GLY A 116 -18.05 11.30 -9.73
C GLY A 116 -17.20 12.12 -10.72
N GLY A 117 -16.62 11.45 -11.73
CA GLY A 117 -15.67 12.06 -12.67
C GLY A 117 -14.23 12.16 -12.15
N GLY A 118 -13.97 11.74 -10.91
CA GLY A 118 -12.61 11.68 -10.36
C GLY A 118 -11.77 10.56 -10.97
N LYS A 119 -10.45 10.74 -10.93
CA LYS A 119 -9.46 9.80 -11.47
C LYS A 119 -8.28 9.67 -10.51
N LEU A 120 -7.80 8.45 -10.30
CA LEU A 120 -6.51 8.18 -9.69
C LEU A 120 -5.54 7.79 -10.80
N PHE A 121 -4.48 8.58 -10.96
CA PHE A 121 -3.46 8.31 -11.94
C PHE A 121 -2.38 7.39 -11.36
N LEU A 122 -2.10 6.30 -12.07
CA LEU A 122 -1.19 5.23 -11.65
C LEU A 122 -0.07 5.06 -12.69
N ALA A 123 1.17 5.00 -12.22
CA ALA A 123 2.31 4.58 -13.03
C ALA A 123 2.31 3.05 -13.11
N ILE A 124 2.09 2.49 -14.30
CA ILE A 124 2.02 1.03 -14.49
C ILE A 124 3.38 0.47 -14.91
N ARG A 125 3.79 -0.63 -14.29
CA ARG A 125 5.00 -1.41 -14.62
C ARG A 125 4.76 -2.91 -14.50
N GLY A 126 5.59 -3.69 -15.18
CA GLY A 126 5.47 -5.15 -15.16
C GLY A 126 4.13 -5.64 -15.70
N PHE A 127 3.53 -4.91 -16.64
CA PHE A 127 2.30 -5.31 -17.32
C PHE A 127 2.51 -6.64 -18.03
N THR A 128 1.64 -7.58 -17.73
CA THR A 128 1.61 -8.92 -18.29
C THR A 128 0.17 -9.24 -18.69
N ALA A 129 -0.01 -9.61 -19.96
CA ALA A 129 -1.29 -10.11 -20.46
C ALA A 129 -1.50 -11.56 -20.01
N GLY A 130 -2.76 -11.91 -19.76
CA GLY A 130 -3.18 -13.19 -19.22
C GLY A 130 -3.37 -13.18 -17.71
N THR A 131 -3.98 -14.26 -17.24
CA THR A 131 -4.10 -14.58 -15.82
C THR A 131 -2.70 -14.80 -15.25
N PRO A 132 -2.38 -14.27 -14.05
CA PRO A 132 -1.13 -14.61 -13.38
C PRO A 132 -1.00 -16.14 -13.33
N GLU A 133 0.15 -16.66 -13.74
CA GLU A 133 0.46 -18.05 -13.39
C GLU A 133 0.43 -18.13 -11.85
N PRO A 134 -0.23 -19.14 -11.27
CA PRO A 134 -0.18 -19.35 -9.84
C PRO A 134 1.28 -19.56 -9.46
N ASP A 135 1.89 -18.54 -8.88
CA ASP A 135 3.23 -18.64 -8.36
C ASP A 135 3.15 -19.40 -7.04
N GLU A 136 3.65 -20.63 -7.07
CA GLU A 136 3.66 -21.56 -5.93
C GLU A 136 4.34 -20.94 -4.69
N HIS A 137 5.21 -19.94 -4.89
CA HIS A 137 5.92 -19.24 -3.82
C HIS A 137 5.34 -17.85 -3.53
N GLU A 138 4.25 -17.43 -4.18
CA GLU A 138 3.66 -16.10 -3.96
C GLU A 138 3.13 -15.99 -2.54
N GLU A 139 2.45 -17.03 -2.08
CA GLU A 139 1.95 -17.13 -0.72
C GLU A 139 3.11 -17.07 0.28
N GLU A 140 4.18 -17.85 0.05
CA GLU A 140 5.37 -17.84 0.89
C GLU A 140 6.04 -16.47 0.94
N ARG A 141 6.21 -15.80 -0.20
CA ARG A 141 6.78 -14.45 -0.29
C ARG A 141 5.90 -13.42 0.39
N ARG A 142 4.58 -13.52 0.25
CA ARG A 142 3.62 -12.62 0.89
C ARG A 142 3.62 -12.78 2.40
N LEU A 143 3.69 -14.02 2.89
CA LEU A 143 3.84 -14.33 4.30
C LEU A 143 5.17 -13.82 4.86
N ALA A 144 6.27 -14.05 4.14
CA ALA A 144 7.61 -13.57 4.52
C ALA A 144 7.67 -12.04 4.56
N ALA A 145 7.17 -11.36 3.52
CA ALA A 145 7.12 -9.90 3.46
C ALA A 145 6.26 -9.30 4.59
N THR A 146 5.10 -9.89 4.85
CA THR A 146 4.22 -9.44 5.95
C THR A 146 4.88 -9.66 7.31
N THR A 147 5.59 -10.79 7.49
CA THR A 147 6.34 -11.07 8.72
C THR A 147 7.49 -10.07 8.91
N GLY A 148 8.25 -9.78 7.86
CA GLY A 148 9.32 -8.77 7.89
C GLY A 148 8.79 -7.37 8.21
N TRP A 149 7.66 -6.96 7.61
CA TRP A 149 7.00 -5.71 7.94
C TRP A 149 6.60 -5.62 9.42
N VAL A 150 6.00 -6.68 9.99
CA VAL A 150 5.65 -6.72 11.42
C VAL A 150 6.90 -6.55 12.29
N GLN A 151 7.95 -7.30 12.00
CA GLN A 151 9.20 -7.24 12.76
C GLN A 151 9.78 -5.82 12.73
N GLU A 152 9.91 -5.23 11.55
CA GLU A 152 10.43 -3.88 11.39
C GLU A 152 9.61 -2.87 12.20
N ARG A 153 8.28 -2.92 12.11
CA ARG A 153 7.39 -2.02 12.87
C ARG A 153 7.51 -2.20 14.38
N LEU A 154 7.60 -3.42 14.87
CA LEU A 154 7.78 -3.68 16.30
C LEU A 154 9.15 -3.19 16.78
N HIS A 155 10.21 -3.38 16.00
CA HIS A 155 11.54 -2.84 16.29
C HIS A 155 11.55 -1.31 16.32
N GLN A 156 10.91 -0.65 15.35
CA GLN A 156 10.73 0.80 15.34
C GLN A 156 9.98 1.29 16.58
N MET A 157 8.91 0.58 16.98
CA MET A 157 8.13 0.92 18.17
C MET A 157 8.95 0.74 19.46
N SER A 158 9.74 -0.34 19.55
CA SER A 158 10.64 -0.57 20.68
C SER A 158 11.69 0.54 20.80
N ALA A 159 12.29 0.96 19.68
CA ALA A 159 13.24 2.06 19.64
C ALA A 159 12.58 3.40 20.03
N LEU A 160 11.37 3.67 19.53
CA LEU A 160 10.60 4.86 19.91
C LEU A 160 10.34 4.91 21.42
N LEU A 161 9.92 3.79 22.00
CA LEU A 161 9.72 3.65 23.45
C LEU A 161 11.02 3.71 24.25
N ALA A 162 12.20 3.69 23.64
CA ALA A 162 13.48 3.97 24.30
C ALA A 162 13.93 5.43 24.13
N SER A 163 13.30 6.19 23.23
CA SER A 163 13.67 7.56 22.88
C SER A 163 13.02 8.62 23.76
N ASP A 164 13.40 9.87 23.53
CA ASP A 164 12.77 11.07 24.10
C ASP A 164 11.39 11.38 23.50
N ARG A 165 11.00 10.72 22.41
CA ARG A 165 9.71 10.88 21.69
C ARG A 165 8.66 9.83 22.06
N ALA A 166 8.79 9.17 23.21
CA ALA A 166 7.94 8.06 23.61
C ALA A 166 6.46 8.44 23.76
N GLU A 167 6.15 9.72 23.95
CA GLU A 167 4.80 10.29 23.98
C GLU A 167 4.03 10.13 22.65
N GLU A 168 4.72 9.92 21.53
CA GLU A 168 4.10 9.66 20.22
C GLU A 168 3.62 8.20 20.07
N ALA A 169 4.16 7.30 20.89
CA ALA A 169 3.91 5.86 20.79
C ALA A 169 2.43 5.45 20.82
N PRO A 170 1.53 6.07 21.63
CA PRO A 170 0.12 5.68 21.63
C PRO A 170 -0.57 5.86 20.28
N GLY A 171 -0.30 6.97 19.58
CA GLY A 171 -0.87 7.25 18.26
C GLY A 171 -0.37 6.27 17.21
N LEU A 172 0.93 5.99 17.23
CA LEU A 172 1.56 5.06 16.29
C LEU A 172 1.14 3.60 16.54
N LEU A 173 0.93 3.21 17.81
CA LEU A 173 0.39 1.89 18.17
C LEU A 173 -1.04 1.69 17.67
N LYS A 174 -1.86 2.75 17.67
CA LYS A 174 -3.20 2.69 17.08
C LYS A 174 -3.14 2.48 15.57
N GLY A 175 -2.32 3.28 14.85
CA GLY A 175 -2.13 3.11 13.42
C GLY A 175 -1.60 1.72 13.05
N PHE A 176 -0.64 1.22 13.82
CA PHE A 176 -0.13 -0.14 13.66
C PHE A 176 -1.20 -1.20 13.90
N ALA A 177 -2.07 -1.04 14.91
CA ALA A 177 -3.17 -1.96 15.17
C ALA A 177 -4.15 -2.05 13.98
N ASP A 178 -4.50 -0.90 13.39
CA ASP A 178 -5.39 -0.83 12.23
C ASP A 178 -4.75 -1.49 11.01
N GLN A 179 -3.46 -1.21 10.76
CA GLN A 179 -2.69 -1.84 9.68
C GLN A 179 -2.58 -3.36 9.86
N ALA A 180 -2.23 -3.85 11.05
CA ALA A 180 -2.12 -5.29 11.31
C ALA A 180 -3.44 -6.02 11.04
N LYS A 181 -4.58 -5.40 11.39
CA LYS A 181 -5.91 -5.93 11.08
C LYS A 181 -6.22 -5.95 9.58
N GLN A 182 -5.82 -4.91 8.85
CA GLN A 182 -5.96 -4.86 7.40
C GLN A 182 -5.12 -5.95 6.73
N HIS A 183 -3.86 -6.13 7.13
CA HIS A 183 -3.00 -7.20 6.61
C HIS A 183 -3.59 -8.60 6.88
N ALA A 184 -4.15 -8.83 8.07
CA ALA A 184 -4.82 -10.09 8.39
C ALA A 184 -6.04 -10.37 7.50
N THR A 185 -6.79 -9.33 7.15
CA THR A 185 -8.08 -9.46 6.44
C THR A 185 -7.88 -9.54 4.93
N PHE A 186 -6.91 -8.80 4.39
CA PHE A 186 -6.81 -8.57 2.95
C PHE A 186 -5.51 -9.08 2.33
N VAL A 187 -4.40 -9.13 3.07
CA VAL A 187 -3.08 -9.47 2.51
C VAL A 187 -2.80 -10.96 2.68
N VAL A 188 -2.98 -11.51 3.89
CA VAL A 188 -2.71 -12.92 4.18
C VAL A 188 -3.94 -13.68 4.69
N PRO A 189 -5.12 -13.54 4.05
CA PRO A 189 -6.37 -14.10 4.56
C PRO A 189 -6.31 -15.63 4.68
N GLY A 190 -6.88 -16.17 5.76
CA GLY A 190 -6.95 -17.62 5.99
C GLY A 190 -5.63 -18.29 6.42
N SER A 191 -4.51 -17.57 6.40
CA SER A 191 -3.23 -18.06 6.90
C SER A 191 -3.16 -18.09 8.43
N GLU A 192 -2.23 -18.87 8.98
CA GLU A 192 -1.90 -18.81 10.41
C GLU A 192 -1.44 -17.38 10.83
N LEU A 193 -0.73 -16.70 9.93
CA LEU A 193 -0.25 -15.34 10.14
C LEU A 193 -1.39 -14.34 10.33
N ALA A 194 -2.52 -14.50 9.64
CA ALA A 194 -3.70 -13.64 9.84
C ALA A 194 -4.27 -13.73 11.26
N GLY A 195 -4.29 -14.94 11.85
CA GLY A 195 -4.70 -15.12 13.25
C GLY A 195 -3.77 -14.39 14.21
N ARG A 196 -2.46 -14.49 13.96
CA ARG A 196 -1.43 -13.82 14.76
C ARG A 196 -1.49 -12.30 14.64
N LEU A 197 -1.69 -11.77 13.44
CA LEU A 197 -1.86 -10.34 13.17
C LEU A 197 -3.12 -9.77 13.83
N THR A 198 -4.21 -10.54 13.85
CA THR A 198 -5.44 -10.16 14.56
C THR A 198 -5.18 -10.04 16.06
N GLY A 199 -4.48 -11.02 16.65
CA GLY A 199 -4.05 -10.96 18.05
C GLY A 199 -3.13 -9.76 18.33
N LEU A 200 -2.18 -9.51 17.43
CA LEU A 200 -1.24 -8.39 17.54
C LEU A 200 -1.94 -7.03 17.46
N SER A 201 -2.95 -6.88 16.60
CA SER A 201 -3.79 -5.68 16.52
C SER A 201 -4.48 -5.36 17.86
N ILE A 202 -5.03 -6.39 18.51
CA ILE A 202 -5.67 -6.25 19.83
C ILE A 202 -4.63 -5.85 20.89
N GLN A 203 -3.46 -6.50 20.88
CA GLN A 203 -2.37 -6.17 21.80
C GLN A 203 -1.86 -4.75 21.61
N ALA A 204 -1.61 -4.32 20.37
CA ALA A 204 -1.18 -2.96 20.05
C ALA A 204 -2.20 -1.90 20.49
N THR A 205 -3.50 -2.17 20.32
CA THR A 205 -4.57 -1.31 20.85
C THR A 205 -4.49 -1.20 22.39
N THR A 206 -4.24 -2.33 23.06
CA THR A 206 -4.11 -2.39 24.52
C THR A 206 -2.88 -1.63 25.00
N TRP A 207 -1.75 -1.77 24.33
CA TRP A 207 -0.52 -1.03 24.60
C TRP A 207 -0.73 0.49 24.44
N GLY A 208 -1.30 0.93 23.32
CA GLY A 208 -1.56 2.34 23.06
C GLY A 208 -2.52 2.94 24.08
N THR A 209 -3.55 2.18 24.49
CA THR A 209 -4.47 2.59 25.56
C THR A 209 -3.76 2.72 26.90
N ALA A 210 -2.93 1.75 27.28
CA ALA A 210 -2.20 1.76 28.54
C ALA A 210 -1.26 2.97 28.64
N LEU A 211 -0.52 3.29 27.56
CA LEU A 211 0.38 4.43 27.51
C LEU A 211 -0.36 5.77 27.49
N SER A 212 -1.55 5.83 26.86
CA SER A 212 -2.39 7.03 26.85
C SER A 212 -2.95 7.35 28.25
N LEU A 213 -3.23 6.32 29.05
CA LEU A 213 -3.77 6.46 30.40
C LEU A 213 -2.69 6.80 31.42
N ASP A 214 -1.53 6.15 31.32
CA ASP A 214 -0.43 6.35 32.26
C ASP A 214 0.92 6.05 31.57
N PRO A 215 1.80 7.06 31.41
CA PRO A 215 3.14 6.89 30.84
C PRO A 215 4.04 5.93 31.62
N THR A 216 3.74 5.64 32.89
CA THR A 216 4.54 4.68 33.69
C THR A 216 4.45 3.24 33.17
N HIS A 217 3.47 2.93 32.31
CA HIS A 217 3.38 1.64 31.63
C HIS A 217 4.44 1.41 30.54
N ARG A 218 5.28 2.41 30.24
CA ARG A 218 6.30 2.39 29.19
C ARG A 218 7.18 1.14 29.22
N ASP A 219 7.80 0.82 30.35
CA ASP A 219 8.73 -0.33 30.45
C ASP A 219 7.99 -1.66 30.27
N ARG A 220 6.78 -1.76 30.78
CA ARG A 220 5.92 -2.93 30.59
C ARG A 220 5.58 -3.12 29.12
N VAL A 221 5.16 -2.06 28.43
CA VAL A 221 4.80 -2.12 27.00
C VAL A 221 6.04 -2.45 26.15
N ALA A 222 7.19 -1.85 26.46
CA ALA A 222 8.44 -2.17 25.77
C ALA A 222 8.82 -3.65 25.92
N TYR A 223 8.63 -4.22 27.12
CA TYR A 223 8.84 -5.64 27.37
C TYR A 223 7.85 -6.54 26.58
N GLU A 224 6.57 -6.19 26.57
CA GLU A 224 5.56 -6.93 25.80
C GLU A 224 5.82 -6.87 24.28
N ILE A 225 6.31 -5.74 23.76
CA ILE A 225 6.75 -5.62 22.36
C ILE A 225 7.96 -6.49 22.08
N ALA A 226 8.95 -6.56 22.99
CA ALA A 226 10.09 -7.45 22.82
C ALA A 226 9.68 -8.93 22.76
N ILE A 227 8.68 -9.34 23.55
CA ILE A 227 8.09 -10.69 23.44
C ILE A 227 7.45 -10.88 22.06
N ALA A 228 6.70 -9.89 21.58
CA ALA A 228 6.06 -9.97 20.26
C ALA A 228 7.09 -10.09 19.13
N ILE A 229 8.19 -9.33 19.16
CA ILE A 229 9.30 -9.43 18.20
C ILE A 229 9.81 -10.87 18.12
N ASN A 230 10.12 -11.49 19.27
CA ASN A 230 10.59 -12.87 19.31
C ASN A 230 9.54 -13.86 18.80
N GLY A 231 8.26 -13.61 19.10
CA GLY A 231 7.16 -14.41 18.59
C GLY A 231 7.10 -14.42 17.06
N PHE A 232 7.38 -13.29 16.39
CA PHE A 232 7.45 -13.17 14.94
C PHE A 232 8.83 -13.48 14.34
N GLY A 233 9.88 -13.62 15.15
CA GLY A 233 11.26 -13.91 14.74
C GLY A 233 11.64 -15.39 14.60
N GLY A 234 10.80 -16.32 15.04
CA GLY A 234 11.13 -17.76 15.04
C GLY A 234 11.13 -18.40 13.66
N GLY A 235 12.29 -18.40 12.99
CA GLY A 235 12.51 -19.10 11.72
C GLY A 235 13.97 -19.27 11.27
N GLU A 236 14.96 -18.69 11.97
CA GLU A 236 16.38 -18.98 11.73
C GLU A 236 17.04 -19.36 13.06
N ASP A 237 16.93 -20.64 13.43
CA ASP A 237 17.88 -21.34 14.31
C ASP A 237 17.38 -22.77 14.54
N THR A 238 17.76 -23.69 13.63
CA THR A 238 18.23 -25.05 13.96
C THR A 238 18.58 -25.78 12.65
N GLU A 239 19.82 -25.64 12.20
CA GLU A 239 20.59 -26.75 11.62
C GLU A 239 22.09 -26.38 11.71
N SER A 240 22.77 -26.98 12.69
CA SER A 240 24.23 -27.10 12.80
C SER A 240 24.55 -28.39 13.54
#